data_AF-A0A7X2SWW2-F1
#
_entry.id   AF-A0A7X2SWW2-F1
#
_cell.length_a   1.000
_cell.length_b   1.000
_cell.length_c   1.000
_cell.angle_alpha   90.00
_cell.angle_beta   90.00
_cell.angle_gamma   90.00
#
_symmetry.space_group_name_H-M   'P 1'
#
loop_
_entity.id
_entity.type
_entity.pdbx_description
1 polymer ?
#
loop_
_entity_poly.entity_id
_entity_poly.type
_entity_poly.pdbx_seq_one_letter_code
_entity_poly.pdbx_strand_id
1 'polypeptide(L)'
;MLDAHTIATVKSTLPAIAACGPALTAHFYDRMLSHHPELKNVFNMNNQRNGDQREALFNAICAYGANLENLAVLLPAVEKIAQKHTSLNIQPAQYAIVGENLLATIKELLNPGEEALAAWGRAYGVLADVFINREEEIYQATEQQTGGWRGTRAFRISAIEQQSEVIKSFTFSPVNGGPVAAFKPGQYLTVHLQPASFEHHQIRQYSLTHLSNGKDYRIAVKREAQGTVSGWLHQNGKV
;
A
#
# COMPACT_ATOMS: atom_id res chain seq x y z
N MET A 1 9.16 -3.66 -22.81
CA MET A 1 9.78 -5.01 -22.75
C MET A 1 11.28 -4.82 -22.56
N LEU A 2 11.92 -5.57 -21.67
CA LEU A 2 13.36 -5.45 -21.43
C LEU A 2 14.13 -6.21 -22.53
N ASP A 3 15.26 -5.65 -22.97
CA ASP A 3 16.18 -6.35 -23.86
C ASP A 3 16.99 -7.43 -23.10
N ALA A 4 17.57 -8.37 -23.85
CA ALA A 4 18.31 -9.51 -23.28
C ALA A 4 19.53 -9.07 -22.45
N HIS A 5 20.18 -7.98 -22.85
CA HIS A 5 21.35 -7.45 -22.15
C HIS A 5 20.96 -6.91 -20.77
N THR A 6 19.89 -6.12 -20.71
CA THR A 6 19.30 -5.63 -19.45
C THR A 6 18.91 -6.76 -18.51
N ILE A 7 18.28 -7.82 -19.03
CA ILE A 7 17.89 -8.99 -18.23
C ILE A 7 19.15 -9.69 -17.66
N ALA A 8 20.17 -9.90 -18.47
CA ALA A 8 21.42 -10.52 -18.04
C ALA A 8 22.13 -9.71 -16.95
N THR A 9 22.19 -8.39 -17.08
CA THR A 9 22.80 -7.50 -16.09
C THR A 9 22.05 -7.51 -14.76
N VAL A 10 20.71 -7.49 -14.78
CA VAL A 10 19.93 -7.56 -13.54
C VAL A 10 20.12 -8.92 -12.85
N LYS A 11 20.09 -10.03 -13.62
CA LYS A 11 20.33 -11.37 -13.08
C LYS A 11 21.71 -11.54 -12.46
N SER A 12 22.76 -11.01 -13.10
CA SER A 12 24.13 -11.14 -12.59
C SER A 12 24.39 -10.31 -11.33
N THR A 13 23.67 -9.20 -11.16
CA THR A 13 23.82 -8.29 -10.00
C THR A 13 22.84 -8.55 -8.87
N LEU A 14 21.74 -9.28 -9.14
CA LEU A 14 20.73 -9.65 -8.13
C LEU A 14 21.32 -10.34 -6.89
N PRO A 15 22.28 -11.29 -6.97
CA PRO A 15 22.84 -11.92 -5.77
C PRO A 15 23.50 -10.92 -4.82
N ALA A 16 24.16 -9.88 -5.33
CA ALA A 16 24.77 -8.83 -4.51
C ALA A 16 23.71 -7.98 -3.80
N ILE A 17 22.62 -7.64 -4.50
CA ILE A 17 21.47 -6.92 -3.93
C ILE A 17 20.75 -7.76 -2.87
N ALA A 18 20.53 -9.05 -3.15
CA ALA A 18 19.94 -9.99 -2.22
C ALA A 18 20.79 -10.14 -0.94
N ALA A 19 22.12 -10.10 -1.07
CA ALA A 19 23.05 -10.21 0.05
C ALA A 19 23.04 -8.99 0.99
N CYS A 20 22.60 -7.80 0.54
CA CYS A 20 22.41 -6.65 1.42
C CYS A 20 21.29 -6.86 2.45
N GLY A 21 20.34 -7.76 2.15
CA GLY A 21 19.26 -8.14 3.05
C GLY A 21 18.51 -6.94 3.64
N PRO A 22 18.15 -6.97 4.95
CA PRO A 22 17.39 -5.91 5.61
C PRO A 22 18.07 -4.53 5.63
N ALA A 23 19.40 -4.47 5.48
CA ALA A 23 20.14 -3.21 5.49
C ALA A 23 19.80 -2.33 4.29
N LEU A 24 19.59 -2.95 3.11
CA LEU A 24 19.17 -2.23 1.92
C LEU A 24 17.83 -1.53 2.13
N THR A 25 16.86 -2.25 2.69
CA THR A 25 15.55 -1.66 2.88
C THR A 25 15.53 -0.61 3.98
N ALA A 26 16.31 -0.81 5.05
CA ALA A 26 16.45 0.20 6.10
C ALA A 26 16.98 1.53 5.52
N HIS A 27 18.05 1.45 4.72
CA HIS A 27 18.64 2.62 4.05
C HIS A 27 17.68 3.26 3.05
N PHE A 28 16.98 2.44 2.26
CA PHE A 28 15.95 2.92 1.34
C PHE A 28 14.85 3.73 2.03
N TYR A 29 14.28 3.21 3.13
CA TYR A 29 13.21 3.90 3.84
C TYR A 29 13.69 5.15 4.55
N ASP A 30 14.90 5.12 5.15
CA ASP A 30 15.50 6.30 5.78
C ASP A 30 15.70 7.43 4.76
N ARG A 31 16.29 7.09 3.61
CA ARG A 31 16.49 8.04 2.51
C ARG A 31 15.17 8.58 1.99
N MET A 32 14.21 7.71 1.69
CA MET A 32 12.93 8.11 1.12
C MET A 32 12.13 9.00 2.08
N LEU A 33 12.01 8.64 3.35
CA LEU A 33 11.21 9.41 4.32
C LEU A 33 11.92 10.68 4.82
N SER A 34 13.23 10.80 4.61
CA SER A 34 13.98 12.03 4.86
C SER A 34 13.83 13.04 3.74
N HIS A 35 13.88 12.60 2.47
CA HIS A 35 13.68 13.48 1.31
C HIS A 35 12.21 13.75 1.01
N HIS A 36 11.33 12.81 1.34
CA HIS A 36 9.88 12.87 1.09
C HIS A 36 9.08 12.66 2.38
N PRO A 37 9.17 13.58 3.36
CA PRO A 37 8.49 13.46 4.64
C PRO A 37 6.96 13.40 4.49
N GLU A 38 6.39 13.89 3.40
CA GLU A 38 4.97 13.79 3.08
C GLU A 38 4.48 12.33 3.00
N LEU A 39 5.35 11.39 2.62
CA LEU A 39 5.02 9.97 2.53
C LEU A 39 4.78 9.32 3.91
N LYS A 40 5.17 9.98 5.01
CA LYS A 40 4.81 9.57 6.38
C LYS A 40 3.29 9.60 6.63
N ASN A 41 2.54 10.31 5.78
CA ASN A 41 1.07 10.32 5.79
C ASN A 41 0.44 9.12 5.03
N VAL A 42 1.25 8.35 4.30
CA VAL A 42 0.82 7.16 3.55
C VAL A 42 1.32 5.89 4.23
N PHE A 43 2.59 5.88 4.63
CA PHE A 43 3.18 4.74 5.32
C PHE A 43 2.71 4.64 6.77
N ASN A 44 2.47 3.41 7.22
CA ASN A 44 2.21 3.15 8.62
C ASN A 44 3.52 3.22 9.41
N MET A 45 3.74 4.32 10.12
CA MET A 45 4.96 4.55 10.91
C MET A 45 5.14 3.56 12.06
N ASN A 46 4.07 2.93 12.58
CA ASN A 46 4.20 1.87 13.58
C ASN A 46 4.82 0.61 12.96
N ASN A 47 4.47 0.28 11.71
CA ASN A 47 5.07 -0.86 11.01
C ASN A 47 6.55 -0.61 10.66
N GLN A 48 6.94 0.65 10.45
CA GLN A 48 8.33 1.02 10.23
C GLN A 48 9.20 0.77 11.47
N ARG A 49 8.63 0.84 12.67
CA ARG A 49 9.32 0.48 13.92
C ARG A 49 9.48 -1.04 14.09
N ASN A 50 8.56 -1.83 13.52
CA ASN A 50 8.52 -3.29 13.73
C ASN A 50 9.22 -4.11 12.62
N GLY A 51 9.75 -3.49 11.57
CA GLY A 51 10.60 -4.16 10.56
C GLY A 51 9.86 -4.96 9.48
N ASP A 52 8.72 -5.58 9.78
CA ASP A 52 8.00 -6.50 8.86
C ASP A 52 7.66 -5.88 7.48
N GLN A 53 7.29 -4.60 7.45
CA GLN A 53 6.94 -3.92 6.19
C GLN A 53 8.18 -3.59 5.35
N ARG A 54 9.36 -3.49 5.97
CA ARG A 54 10.62 -3.26 5.26
C ARG A 54 11.01 -4.51 4.47
N GLU A 55 10.78 -5.68 5.01
CA GLU A 55 11.11 -6.94 4.34
C GLU A 55 10.27 -7.19 3.09
N ALA A 56 8.98 -6.85 3.13
CA ALA A 56 8.04 -7.13 2.03
C ALA A 56 8.41 -6.45 0.70
N LEU A 57 8.84 -5.18 0.72
CA LEU A 57 9.25 -4.46 -0.49
C LEU A 57 10.50 -5.08 -1.11
N PHE A 58 11.49 -5.39 -0.28
CA PHE A 58 12.74 -6.00 -0.70
C PHE A 58 12.52 -7.39 -1.31
N ASN A 59 11.71 -8.21 -0.65
CA ASN A 59 11.36 -9.53 -1.14
C ASN A 59 10.61 -9.46 -2.48
N ALA A 60 9.75 -8.45 -2.67
CA ALA A 60 9.07 -8.24 -3.95
C ALA A 60 10.05 -7.87 -5.09
N ILE A 61 11.02 -6.99 -4.83
CA ILE A 61 12.05 -6.60 -5.81
C ILE A 61 12.94 -7.80 -6.16
N CYS A 62 13.37 -8.58 -5.16
CA CYS A 62 14.18 -9.77 -5.39
C CYS A 62 13.41 -10.84 -6.17
N ALA A 63 12.14 -11.09 -5.82
CA ALA A 63 11.27 -12.02 -6.53
C ALA A 63 11.05 -11.57 -7.99
N TYR A 64 10.88 -10.28 -8.22
CA TYR A 64 10.76 -9.73 -9.57
C TYR A 64 12.06 -9.91 -10.37
N GLY A 65 13.22 -9.54 -9.79
CA GLY A 65 14.52 -9.73 -10.43
C GLY A 65 14.81 -11.20 -10.79
N ALA A 66 14.37 -12.14 -9.96
CA ALA A 66 14.51 -13.58 -10.21
C ALA A 66 13.58 -14.10 -11.33
N ASN A 67 12.51 -13.36 -11.68
CA ASN A 67 11.46 -13.81 -12.62
C ASN A 67 11.28 -12.87 -13.83
N LEU A 68 12.27 -12.06 -14.19
CA LEU A 68 12.17 -11.08 -15.30
C LEU A 68 11.72 -11.66 -16.64
N GLU A 69 12.01 -12.93 -16.91
CA GLU A 69 11.62 -13.63 -18.14
C GLU A 69 10.24 -14.28 -18.05
N ASN A 70 9.67 -14.41 -16.85
CA ASN A 70 8.40 -15.07 -16.60
C ASN A 70 7.55 -14.27 -15.60
N LEU A 71 7.21 -13.04 -15.99
CA LEU A 71 6.39 -12.14 -15.16
C LEU A 71 4.98 -12.70 -14.89
N ALA A 72 4.50 -13.65 -15.71
CA ALA A 72 3.20 -14.29 -15.52
C ALA A 72 3.06 -14.97 -14.15
N VAL A 73 4.16 -15.51 -13.60
CA VAL A 73 4.19 -16.13 -12.26
C VAL A 73 3.91 -15.12 -11.15
N LEU A 74 4.19 -13.84 -11.39
CA LEU A 74 4.01 -12.77 -10.41
C LEU A 74 2.58 -12.19 -10.44
N LEU A 75 1.77 -12.49 -11.46
CA LEU A 75 0.44 -11.89 -11.62
C LEU A 75 -0.46 -12.02 -10.37
N PRO A 76 -0.54 -13.17 -9.67
CA PRO A 76 -1.35 -13.25 -8.46
C PRO A 76 -0.84 -12.34 -7.33
N ALA A 77 0.48 -12.17 -7.21
CA ALA A 77 1.09 -11.30 -6.22
C ALA A 77 0.89 -9.82 -6.59
N VAL A 78 1.05 -9.48 -7.88
CA VAL A 78 0.78 -8.14 -8.42
C VAL A 78 -0.66 -7.75 -8.15
N GLU A 79 -1.64 -8.62 -8.42
CA GLU A 79 -3.06 -8.34 -8.14
C GLU A 79 -3.29 -8.03 -6.66
N LYS A 80 -2.75 -8.86 -5.76
CA LYS A 80 -2.90 -8.66 -4.32
C LYS A 80 -2.30 -7.33 -3.85
N ILE A 81 -1.15 -6.95 -4.39
CA ILE A 81 -0.46 -5.69 -4.05
C ILE A 81 -1.22 -4.50 -4.66
N ALA A 82 -1.66 -4.59 -5.91
CA ALA A 82 -2.43 -3.54 -6.59
C ALA A 82 -3.73 -3.21 -5.83
N GLN A 83 -4.47 -4.23 -5.37
CA GLN A 83 -5.65 -4.05 -4.51
C GLN A 83 -5.31 -3.30 -3.21
N LYS A 84 -4.15 -3.58 -2.62
CA LYS A 84 -3.69 -2.86 -1.42
C LYS A 84 -3.30 -1.42 -1.75
N HIS A 85 -2.60 -1.19 -2.86
CA HIS A 85 -2.18 0.14 -3.31
C HIS A 85 -3.38 1.04 -3.63
N THR A 86 -4.38 0.52 -4.34
CA THR A 86 -5.61 1.29 -4.61
C THR A 86 -6.35 1.65 -3.33
N SER A 87 -6.36 0.74 -2.35
CA SER A 87 -6.90 1.01 -1.03
C SER A 87 -6.15 2.11 -0.25
N LEU A 88 -4.89 2.35 -0.58
CA LEU A 88 -4.04 3.41 -0.01
C LEU A 88 -4.01 4.68 -0.87
N ASN A 89 -4.72 4.67 -2.00
CA ASN A 89 -4.71 5.73 -3.02
C ASN A 89 -3.30 6.04 -3.55
N ILE A 90 -2.49 5.02 -3.82
CA ILE A 90 -1.17 5.18 -4.45
C ILE A 90 -1.31 5.78 -5.86
N GLN A 91 -0.46 6.76 -6.17
CA GLN A 91 -0.48 7.52 -7.42
C GLN A 91 0.76 7.22 -8.28
N PRO A 92 0.66 7.34 -9.62
CA PRO A 92 1.79 7.11 -10.53
C PRO A 92 3.04 7.93 -10.18
N ALA A 93 2.87 9.19 -9.75
CA ALA A 93 3.99 10.05 -9.34
C ALA A 93 4.81 9.48 -8.17
N GLN A 94 4.20 8.67 -7.29
CA GLN A 94 4.91 8.07 -6.16
C GLN A 94 5.85 6.95 -6.59
N TYR A 95 5.61 6.31 -7.74
CA TYR A 95 6.56 5.34 -8.31
C TYR A 95 7.86 6.00 -8.73
N ALA A 96 7.84 7.24 -9.21
CA ALA A 96 9.08 7.95 -9.53
C ALA A 96 9.93 8.17 -8.26
N ILE A 97 9.29 8.59 -7.16
CA ILE A 97 9.95 8.79 -5.85
C ILE A 97 10.57 7.49 -5.34
N VAL A 98 9.82 6.39 -5.38
CA VAL A 98 10.31 5.07 -4.95
C VAL A 98 11.48 4.62 -5.82
N GLY A 99 11.39 4.79 -7.14
CA GLY A 99 12.44 4.40 -8.08
C GLY A 99 13.75 5.16 -7.86
N GLU A 100 13.67 6.49 -7.69
CA GLU A 100 14.82 7.33 -7.39
C GLU A 100 15.54 6.88 -6.12
N ASN A 101 14.78 6.70 -5.03
CA ASN A 101 15.34 6.33 -3.73
C ASN A 101 15.89 4.90 -3.74
N LEU A 102 15.28 3.97 -4.49
CA LEU A 102 15.77 2.61 -4.64
C LEU A 102 17.11 2.56 -5.38
N LEU A 103 17.21 3.23 -6.53
CA LEU A 103 18.43 3.23 -7.33
C LEU A 103 19.58 3.96 -6.62
N ALA A 104 19.28 5.08 -5.96
CA ALA A 104 20.25 5.78 -5.13
C ALA A 104 20.76 4.89 -3.99
N THR A 105 19.87 4.14 -3.33
CA THR A 105 20.24 3.18 -2.28
C THR A 105 21.14 2.07 -2.81
N ILE A 106 20.82 1.49 -3.96
CA ILE A 106 21.66 0.47 -4.61
C ILE A 106 23.04 1.07 -4.95
N LYS A 107 23.09 2.30 -5.46
CA LYS A 107 24.35 3.00 -5.77
C LYS A 107 25.20 3.22 -4.52
N GLU A 108 24.60 3.72 -3.45
CA GLU A 108 25.30 4.07 -2.21
C GLU A 108 25.84 2.84 -1.47
N LEU A 109 25.10 1.71 -1.48
CA LEU A 109 25.49 0.52 -0.74
C LEU A 109 26.37 -0.46 -1.53
N LEU A 110 26.16 -0.58 -2.85
CA LEU A 110 26.81 -1.59 -3.68
C LEU A 110 27.73 -1.01 -4.75
N ASN A 111 27.52 0.25 -5.13
CA ASN A 111 28.21 0.93 -6.22
C ASN A 111 28.44 0.02 -7.46
N PRO A 112 27.38 -0.59 -8.02
CA PRO A 112 27.51 -1.69 -8.99
C PRO A 112 27.93 -1.23 -10.40
N GLY A 113 28.23 0.05 -10.58
CA GLY A 113 28.50 0.68 -11.87
C GLY A 113 27.24 1.21 -12.57
N GLU A 114 27.43 2.17 -13.48
CA GLU A 114 26.34 2.88 -14.16
C GLU A 114 25.50 1.96 -15.05
N GLU A 115 26.11 0.95 -15.67
CA GLU A 115 25.40 -0.03 -16.49
C GLU A 115 24.40 -0.85 -15.68
N ALA A 116 24.81 -1.34 -14.51
CA ALA A 116 23.94 -2.08 -13.60
C ALA A 116 22.79 -1.21 -13.09
N LEU A 117 23.09 0.02 -12.67
CA LEU A 117 22.08 0.98 -12.23
C LEU A 117 21.05 1.28 -13.33
N ALA A 118 21.51 1.49 -14.57
CA ALA A 118 20.63 1.72 -15.70
C ALA A 118 19.75 0.50 -16.01
N ALA A 119 20.29 -0.72 -15.90
CA ALA A 119 19.54 -1.95 -16.08
C ALA A 119 18.47 -2.13 -14.99
N TRP A 120 18.79 -1.87 -13.73
CA TRP A 120 17.84 -1.86 -12.62
C TRP A 120 16.77 -0.79 -12.77
N GLY A 121 17.13 0.41 -13.26
CA GLY A 121 16.16 1.47 -13.53
C GLY A 121 15.16 1.08 -14.62
N ARG A 122 15.61 0.47 -15.71
CA ARG A 122 14.73 -0.08 -16.74
C ARG A 122 13.83 -1.19 -16.19
N ALA A 123 14.38 -2.12 -15.42
CA ALA A 123 13.63 -3.23 -14.83
C ALA A 123 12.55 -2.71 -13.86
N TYR A 124 12.89 -1.75 -13.01
CA TYR A 124 11.96 -1.07 -12.12
C TYR A 124 10.83 -0.37 -12.90
N GLY A 125 11.17 0.38 -13.95
CA GLY A 125 10.18 1.06 -14.79
C GLY A 125 9.12 0.11 -15.35
N VAL A 126 9.54 -1.05 -15.88
CA VAL A 126 8.61 -2.07 -16.37
C VAL A 126 7.68 -2.59 -15.27
N LEU A 127 8.18 -2.83 -14.06
CA LEU A 127 7.35 -3.26 -12.94
C LEU A 127 6.39 -2.16 -12.49
N ALA A 128 6.87 -0.92 -12.42
CA ALA A 128 6.07 0.25 -12.07
C ALA A 128 4.90 0.40 -13.05
N ASP A 129 5.15 0.29 -14.37
CA ASP A 129 4.11 0.38 -15.39
C ASP A 129 3.05 -0.74 -15.23
N VAL A 130 3.47 -1.96 -14.89
CA VAL A 130 2.53 -3.06 -14.61
C VAL A 130 1.59 -2.71 -13.46
N PHE A 131 2.13 -2.17 -12.36
CA PHE A 131 1.32 -1.74 -11.22
C PHE A 131 0.44 -0.54 -11.55
N ILE A 132 0.99 0.51 -12.16
CA ILE A 132 0.26 1.74 -12.52
C ILE A 132 -0.94 1.41 -13.40
N ASN A 133 -0.75 0.60 -14.43
CA ASN A 133 -1.84 0.21 -15.33
C ASN A 133 -2.91 -0.60 -14.58
N ARG A 134 -2.49 -1.59 -13.77
CA ARG A 134 -3.44 -2.43 -13.05
C ARG A 134 -4.22 -1.66 -11.97
N GLU A 135 -3.56 -0.76 -11.27
CA GLU A 135 -4.18 0.10 -10.27
C GLU A 135 -5.16 1.08 -10.91
N GLU A 136 -4.84 1.64 -12.08
CA GLU A 136 -5.76 2.46 -12.86
C GLU A 136 -7.03 1.70 -13.24
N GLU A 137 -6.91 0.45 -13.72
CA GLU A 137 -8.07 -0.39 -14.01
C GLU A 137 -8.96 -0.59 -12.77
N ILE A 138 -8.35 -0.82 -11.59
CA ILE A 138 -9.08 -0.98 -10.33
C ILE A 138 -9.75 0.33 -9.91
N TYR A 139 -9.07 1.48 -10.05
CA TYR A 139 -9.64 2.79 -9.77
C TYR A 139 -10.85 3.07 -10.66
N GLN A 140 -10.73 2.89 -11.98
CA GLN A 140 -11.81 3.11 -12.93
C GLN A 140 -12.98 2.15 -12.69
N ALA A 141 -12.70 0.86 -12.47
CA ALA A 141 -13.74 -0.12 -12.19
C ALA A 141 -14.51 0.18 -10.89
N THR A 142 -13.86 0.80 -9.90
CA THR A 142 -14.53 1.22 -8.66
C THR A 142 -15.33 2.49 -8.88
N GLU A 143 -14.78 3.48 -9.58
CA GLU A 143 -15.43 4.77 -9.89
C GLU A 143 -16.71 4.60 -10.72
N GLN A 144 -16.71 3.66 -11.68
CA GLN A 144 -17.84 3.42 -12.58
C GLN A 144 -18.99 2.63 -11.94
N GLN A 145 -18.82 2.08 -10.73
CA GLN A 145 -19.88 1.38 -10.03
C GLN A 145 -20.94 2.34 -9.50
N THR A 146 -22.19 1.88 -9.40
CA THR A 146 -23.23 2.60 -8.65
C THR A 146 -22.78 2.80 -7.21
N GLY A 147 -22.66 4.06 -6.77
CA GLY A 147 -22.16 4.40 -5.43
C GLY A 147 -20.64 4.32 -5.29
N GLY A 148 -19.92 4.07 -6.39
CA GLY A 148 -18.48 4.12 -6.52
C GLY A 148 -17.89 5.52 -6.40
N TRP A 149 -16.58 5.58 -6.14
CA TRP A 149 -15.81 6.82 -6.13
C TRP A 149 -14.32 6.51 -6.36
N ARG A 150 -13.54 7.55 -6.68
CA ARG A 150 -12.08 7.51 -6.75
C ARG A 150 -11.46 8.26 -5.58
N GLY A 151 -10.38 7.74 -5.01
CA GLY A 151 -9.72 8.32 -3.85
C GLY A 151 -10.54 8.18 -2.55
N THR A 152 -10.66 9.27 -1.78
CA THR A 152 -11.37 9.26 -0.50
C THR A 152 -12.78 9.82 -0.64
N ARG A 153 -13.73 9.25 0.12
CA ARG A 153 -15.10 9.74 0.24
C ARG A 153 -15.45 9.91 1.71
N ALA A 154 -16.16 10.98 2.04
CA ALA A 154 -16.53 11.29 3.41
C ALA A 154 -17.72 10.44 3.88
N PHE A 155 -17.55 9.79 5.03
CA PHE A 155 -18.57 9.01 5.72
C PHE A 155 -18.75 9.52 7.15
N ARG A 156 -19.96 9.41 7.67
CA ARG A 156 -20.26 9.57 9.10
C ARG A 156 -20.46 8.20 9.72
N ILE A 157 -20.12 8.07 11.00
CA ILE A 157 -20.51 6.90 11.78
C ILE A 157 -22.01 7.03 12.06
N SER A 158 -22.82 6.09 11.60
CA SER A 158 -24.27 6.09 11.80
C SER A 158 -24.72 5.15 12.90
N ALA A 159 -23.88 4.19 13.29
CA ALA A 159 -24.12 3.31 14.44
C ALA A 159 -22.79 2.80 15.01
N ILE A 160 -22.76 2.58 16.33
CA ILE A 160 -21.68 1.92 17.05
C ILE A 160 -22.31 0.88 17.96
N GLU A 161 -21.89 -0.37 17.86
CA GLU A 161 -22.40 -1.46 18.71
C GLU A 161 -21.23 -2.20 19.38
N GLN A 162 -21.35 -2.44 20.68
CA GLN A 162 -20.38 -3.26 21.41
C GLN A 162 -20.60 -4.74 21.05
N GLN A 163 -19.55 -5.42 20.58
CA GLN A 163 -19.62 -6.83 20.17
C GLN A 163 -18.98 -7.76 21.21
N SER A 164 -17.97 -7.28 21.91
CA SER A 164 -17.30 -7.96 23.04
C SER A 164 -16.58 -6.92 23.89
N GLU A 165 -15.92 -7.28 24.98
CA GLU A 165 -15.14 -6.32 25.80
C GLU A 165 -14.08 -5.52 25.01
N VAL A 166 -13.57 -6.09 23.92
CA VAL A 166 -12.48 -5.49 23.12
C VAL A 166 -12.88 -5.17 21.68
N ILE A 167 -14.10 -5.50 21.22
CA ILE A 167 -14.55 -5.26 19.85
C ILE A 167 -15.78 -4.36 19.83
N LYS A 168 -15.74 -3.32 18.98
CA LYS A 168 -16.89 -2.51 18.58
C LYS A 168 -17.10 -2.62 17.07
N SER A 169 -18.35 -2.71 16.63
CA SER A 169 -18.70 -2.50 15.23
C SER A 169 -18.99 -1.02 14.98
N PHE A 170 -18.66 -0.56 13.78
CA PHE A 170 -18.91 0.79 13.31
C PHE A 170 -19.60 0.70 11.96
N THR A 171 -20.79 1.30 11.85
CA THR A 171 -21.52 1.42 10.59
C THR A 171 -21.32 2.82 10.04
N PHE A 172 -20.99 2.92 8.76
CA PHE A 172 -20.66 4.15 8.07
C PHE A 172 -21.68 4.42 6.97
N SER A 173 -22.32 5.58 7.04
CA SER A 173 -23.19 6.10 5.99
C SER A 173 -22.53 7.28 5.28
N PRO A 174 -22.67 7.41 3.95
CA PRO A 174 -22.04 8.50 3.22
C PRO A 174 -22.66 9.84 3.63
N VAL A 175 -21.82 10.86 3.81
CA VAL A 175 -22.25 12.20 4.27
C VAL A 175 -23.26 12.82 3.29
N ASN A 176 -23.05 12.60 1.99
CA ASN A 176 -23.94 13.09 0.94
C ASN A 176 -25.25 12.31 0.77
N GLY A 177 -25.47 11.23 1.55
CA GLY A 177 -26.67 10.40 1.49
C GLY A 177 -26.85 9.55 0.22
N GLY A 178 -25.89 9.57 -0.71
CA GLY A 178 -25.94 8.76 -1.94
C GLY A 178 -25.70 7.27 -1.69
N PRO A 179 -25.81 6.42 -2.71
CA PRO A 179 -25.51 4.98 -2.58
C PRO A 179 -24.02 4.73 -2.32
N VAL A 180 -23.70 3.51 -1.89
CA VAL A 180 -22.32 3.00 -1.75
C VAL A 180 -22.07 1.81 -2.68
N ALA A 181 -20.83 1.67 -3.16
CA ALA A 181 -20.42 0.60 -4.05
C ALA A 181 -20.62 -0.79 -3.43
N ALA A 182 -20.99 -1.75 -4.29
CA ALA A 182 -21.10 -3.14 -3.90
C ALA A 182 -19.73 -3.77 -3.62
N PHE A 183 -19.70 -4.80 -2.77
CA PHE A 183 -18.46 -5.51 -2.43
C PHE A 183 -18.69 -7.01 -2.27
N LYS A 184 -17.63 -7.78 -2.44
CA LYS A 184 -17.60 -9.23 -2.25
C LYS A 184 -17.23 -9.57 -0.81
N PRO A 185 -17.84 -10.61 -0.20
CA PRO A 185 -17.42 -11.11 1.10
C PRO A 185 -15.91 -11.43 1.11
N GLY A 186 -15.20 -10.96 2.15
CA GLY A 186 -13.75 -11.05 2.27
C GLY A 186 -12.98 -9.80 1.83
N GLN A 187 -13.63 -8.83 1.17
CA GLN A 187 -13.04 -7.52 0.92
C GLN A 187 -13.02 -6.64 2.18
N TYR A 188 -12.25 -5.56 2.11
CA TYR A 188 -12.01 -4.62 3.19
C TYR A 188 -12.25 -3.19 2.74
N LEU A 189 -12.47 -2.31 3.71
CA LEU A 189 -12.52 -0.86 3.54
C LEU A 189 -11.28 -0.23 4.18
N THR A 190 -10.71 0.78 3.53
CA THR A 190 -9.62 1.56 4.12
C THR A 190 -10.15 2.81 4.78
N VAL A 191 -9.87 2.93 6.07
CA VAL A 191 -10.24 4.09 6.89
C VAL A 191 -9.07 5.05 6.96
N HIS A 192 -9.31 6.27 6.51
CA HIS A 192 -8.40 7.42 6.52
C HIS A 192 -8.77 8.34 7.68
N LEU A 193 -7.83 8.58 8.61
CA LEU A 193 -8.06 9.37 9.83
C LEU A 193 -6.91 10.34 10.12
N GLN A 194 -7.26 11.61 10.27
CA GLN A 194 -6.35 12.67 10.69
C GLN A 194 -6.98 13.55 11.78
N PRO A 195 -7.30 13.00 12.96
CA PRO A 195 -7.66 13.83 14.11
C PRO A 195 -6.48 14.74 14.49
N ALA A 196 -6.78 15.89 15.11
CA ALA A 196 -5.76 16.87 15.51
C ALA A 196 -4.68 16.32 16.45
N SER A 197 -4.95 15.22 17.15
CA SER A 197 -3.99 14.53 18.03
C SER A 197 -2.98 13.65 17.29
N PHE A 198 -3.15 13.41 15.98
CA PHE A 198 -2.23 12.59 15.21
C PHE A 198 -1.23 13.48 14.48
N GLU A 199 0.05 13.17 14.63
CA GLU A 199 1.14 13.85 13.92
C GLU A 199 1.06 13.65 12.40
N HIS A 200 0.64 12.45 11.97
CA HIS A 200 0.51 12.06 10.57
C HIS A 200 -0.84 11.42 10.32
N HIS A 201 -1.31 11.55 9.08
CA HIS A 201 -2.49 10.83 8.61
C HIS A 201 -2.32 9.32 8.84
N GLN A 202 -3.31 8.69 9.46
CA GLN A 202 -3.34 7.25 9.68
C GLN A 202 -4.31 6.56 8.73
N ILE A 203 -3.83 5.51 8.09
CA ILE A 203 -4.59 4.71 7.13
C ILE A 203 -4.61 3.26 7.62
N ARG A 204 -5.80 2.65 7.76
CA ARG A 204 -5.94 1.24 8.19
C ARG A 204 -7.05 0.52 7.43
N GLN A 205 -6.77 -0.73 7.04
CA GLN A 205 -7.74 -1.62 6.40
C GLN A 205 -8.54 -2.39 7.44
N TYR A 206 -9.86 -2.47 7.25
CA TYR A 206 -10.76 -3.29 8.05
C TYR A 206 -11.69 -4.11 7.15
N SER A 207 -11.84 -5.39 7.45
CA SER A 207 -12.75 -6.26 6.70
C SER A 207 -14.19 -5.78 6.85
N LEU A 208 -14.96 -5.87 5.77
CA LEU A 208 -16.39 -5.58 5.79
C LEU A 208 -17.14 -6.75 6.43
N THR A 209 -18.05 -6.45 7.37
CA THR A 209 -18.66 -7.45 8.27
C THR A 209 -20.15 -7.65 8.05
N HIS A 210 -20.64 -7.35 6.85
CA HIS A 210 -22.03 -7.58 6.46
C HIS A 210 -22.15 -7.78 4.95
N LEU A 211 -23.33 -8.18 4.47
CA LEU A 211 -23.60 -8.27 3.03
C LEU A 211 -23.78 -6.88 2.44
N SER A 212 -23.35 -6.71 1.19
CA SER A 212 -23.55 -5.44 0.49
C SER A 212 -25.04 -5.11 0.35
N ASN A 213 -25.41 -3.89 0.70
CA ASN A 213 -26.81 -3.42 0.72
C ASN A 213 -27.01 -2.09 -0.06
N GLY A 214 -25.94 -1.53 -0.64
CA GLY A 214 -25.96 -0.27 -1.39
C GLY A 214 -26.15 1.00 -0.57
N LYS A 215 -26.18 0.92 0.77
CA LYS A 215 -26.48 2.05 1.67
C LYS A 215 -25.34 2.40 2.62
N ASP A 216 -24.70 1.40 3.21
CA ASP A 216 -23.69 1.60 4.25
C ASP A 216 -22.60 0.52 4.23
N TYR A 217 -21.55 0.79 4.98
CA TYR A 217 -20.47 -0.16 5.26
C TYR A 217 -20.40 -0.44 6.75
N ARG A 218 -20.11 -1.68 7.13
CA ARG A 218 -19.86 -2.04 8.53
C ARG A 218 -18.50 -2.70 8.66
N ILE A 219 -17.75 -2.28 9.68
CA ILE A 219 -16.50 -2.91 10.10
C ILE A 219 -16.60 -3.34 11.56
N ALA A 220 -15.73 -4.25 11.99
CA ALA A 220 -15.52 -4.56 13.40
C ALA A 220 -14.07 -4.29 13.77
N VAL A 221 -13.85 -3.49 14.81
CA VAL A 221 -12.53 -3.04 15.23
C VAL A 221 -12.23 -3.61 16.61
N LYS A 222 -11.21 -4.46 16.70
CA LYS A 222 -10.59 -4.85 17.97
C LYS A 222 -9.72 -3.71 18.49
N ARG A 223 -9.83 -3.39 19.78
CA ARG A 223 -8.95 -2.45 20.47
C ARG A 223 -7.60 -3.11 20.72
N GLU A 224 -6.59 -2.70 19.98
CA GLU A 224 -5.20 -3.05 20.28
C GLU A 224 -4.63 -2.11 21.34
N ALA A 225 -3.93 -2.65 22.35
CA ALA A 225 -3.44 -1.88 23.50
C ALA A 225 -2.53 -0.71 23.10
N GLN A 226 -1.70 -0.90 22.08
CA GLN A 226 -0.80 0.12 21.51
C GLN A 226 -1.29 0.62 20.14
N GLY A 227 -2.53 0.29 19.74
CA GLY A 227 -3.06 0.65 18.44
C GLY A 227 -3.60 2.07 18.40
N THR A 228 -2.91 2.96 17.68
CA THR A 228 -3.29 4.38 17.52
C THR A 228 -4.73 4.55 16.99
N VAL A 229 -5.04 3.95 15.84
CA VAL A 229 -6.35 4.08 15.19
C VAL A 229 -7.44 3.32 15.93
N SER A 230 -7.18 2.08 16.35
CA SER A 230 -8.17 1.27 17.07
C SER A 230 -8.53 1.90 18.42
N GLY A 231 -7.53 2.41 19.15
CA GLY A 231 -7.74 3.13 20.41
C GLY A 231 -8.57 4.39 20.20
N TRP A 232 -8.23 5.18 19.17
CA TRP A 232 -8.96 6.40 18.84
C TRP A 232 -10.41 6.14 18.48
N LEU A 233 -10.70 5.17 17.60
CA LEU A 233 -12.08 4.81 17.21
C LEU A 233 -12.90 4.35 18.42
N HIS A 234 -12.32 3.56 19.32
CA HIS A 234 -13.02 3.07 20.51
C HIS A 234 -13.35 4.17 21.51
N GLN A 235 -12.51 5.20 21.62
CA GLN A 235 -12.64 6.29 22.60
C GLN A 235 -13.43 7.50 22.07
N ASN A 236 -13.27 7.81 20.78
CA ASN A 236 -13.74 9.08 20.18
C ASN A 236 -14.82 8.88 19.10
N GLY A 237 -15.03 7.64 18.64
CA GLY A 237 -16.10 7.33 17.70
C GLY A 237 -17.45 7.69 18.30
N LYS A 238 -18.24 8.48 17.56
CA LYS A 238 -19.59 8.91 17.94
C LYS A 238 -20.49 8.96 16.71
N VAL A 239 -21.79 8.78 16.94
CA VAL A 239 -22.86 8.94 15.95
C VAL A 239 -23.20 10.41 15.78
#